data_AF-A0A061N676-F1
#
_entry.id   AF-A0A061N676-F1
#
_cell.length_a   1.000
_cell.length_b   1.000
_cell.length_c   1.000
_cell.angle_alpha   90.00
_cell.angle_beta   90.00
_cell.angle_gamma   90.00
#
_symmetry.space_group_name_H-M   'P 1'
#
loop_
_entity.id
_entity.type
_entity.pdbx_description
1 polymer ?
#
loop_
_entity_poly.entity_id
_entity_poly.type
_entity_poly.pdbx_seq_one_letter_code
_entity_poly.pdbx_strand_id
1 'polypeptide(L)'
;MESRINAGMEMTYVASNDQNNIIGFISIGRSKNVQAHAQVYALYLLEGVQRKGIGKALMKRAMEDFYAQGYQSFIVEALLKTHRWLFIVHYDRCIIRYRRLLFINERLKNG
;
A
#
# COMPACT_ATOMS: atom_id res chain seq x y z
N MET A 1 -19.66 -16.23 -26.19
CA MET A 1 -18.44 -16.56 -25.42
C MET A 1 -17.80 -15.24 -25.04
N GLU A 2 -18.13 -14.71 -23.86
CA GLU A 2 -17.63 -13.40 -23.45
C GLU A 2 -16.31 -13.56 -22.70
N SER A 3 -15.24 -13.05 -23.31
CA SER A 3 -13.94 -12.87 -22.67
C SER A 3 -14.07 -11.80 -21.59
N ARG A 4 -14.18 -12.21 -20.32
CA ARG A 4 -14.02 -11.29 -19.20
C ARG A 4 -12.56 -10.82 -19.17
N ILE A 5 -12.29 -9.64 -19.71
CA ILE A 5 -11.05 -8.92 -19.40
C ILE A 5 -11.15 -8.54 -17.93
N ASN A 6 -10.46 -9.28 -17.05
CA ASN A 6 -10.27 -8.87 -15.66
C ASN A 6 -9.39 -7.61 -15.66
N ALA A 7 -9.98 -6.44 -15.84
CA ALA A 7 -9.37 -5.20 -15.36
C ALA A 7 -9.34 -5.32 -13.84
N GLY A 8 -8.19 -5.67 -13.27
CA GLY A 8 -8.02 -5.76 -11.82
C GLY A 8 -8.43 -4.44 -11.19
N MET A 9 -9.24 -4.49 -10.13
CA MET A 9 -9.71 -3.29 -9.44
C MET A 9 -8.51 -2.62 -8.78
N GLU A 10 -8.16 -1.43 -9.27
CA GLU A 10 -7.15 -0.53 -8.71
C GLU A 10 -7.84 0.77 -8.30
N MET A 11 -7.51 1.28 -7.11
CA MET A 11 -8.08 2.51 -6.59
C MET A 11 -6.99 3.38 -5.98
N THR A 12 -7.15 4.69 -6.16
CA THR A 12 -6.31 5.69 -5.51
C THR A 12 -7.17 6.62 -4.68
N TYR A 13 -6.77 6.82 -3.43
CA TYR A 13 -7.41 7.75 -2.49
C TYR A 13 -6.44 8.88 -2.20
N VAL A 14 -6.95 10.10 -2.13
CA VAL A 14 -6.17 11.30 -1.86
C VAL A 14 -6.59 11.93 -0.54
N ALA A 15 -5.63 12.50 0.18
CA ALA A 15 -5.88 13.39 1.30
C ALA A 15 -5.66 14.82 0.84
N SER A 16 -6.64 15.69 1.06
CA SER A 16 -6.53 17.13 0.86
C SER A 16 -6.51 17.88 2.19
N ASN A 17 -5.90 19.07 2.21
CA ASN A 17 -6.01 20.00 3.32
C ASN A 17 -7.23 20.93 3.14
N ASP A 18 -7.44 21.85 4.09
CA ASP A 18 -8.57 22.81 4.07
C ASP A 18 -8.54 23.77 2.87
N GLN A 19 -7.39 23.90 2.20
CA GLN A 19 -7.22 24.67 0.97
C GLN A 19 -7.40 23.82 -0.29
N ASN A 20 -7.87 22.59 -0.15
CA ASN A 20 -8.05 21.60 -1.21
C ASN A 20 -6.74 21.17 -1.92
N ASN A 21 -5.58 21.42 -1.31
CA ASN A 21 -4.29 20.94 -1.83
C ASN A 21 -4.10 19.47 -1.48
N ILE A 22 -3.64 18.65 -2.43
CA ILE A 22 -3.30 17.25 -2.19
C ILE A 22 -2.04 17.16 -1.34
N ILE A 23 -2.17 16.56 -0.16
CA ILE A 23 -1.07 16.42 0.82
C ILE A 23 -0.62 14.97 1.01
N GLY A 24 -1.26 14.03 0.32
CA GLY A 24 -0.90 12.63 0.33
C GLY A 24 -1.88 11.75 -0.43
N PHE A 25 -1.50 10.50 -0.65
CA PHE A 25 -2.32 9.52 -1.35
C PHE A 25 -1.96 8.08 -0.96
N ILE A 26 -2.88 7.17 -1.22
CA ILE A 26 -2.65 5.71 -1.21
C ILE A 26 -3.18 5.10 -2.51
N SER A 27 -2.42 4.18 -3.08
CA SER A 27 -2.81 3.37 -4.23
C SER A 27 -2.81 1.90 -3.85
N ILE A 28 -3.93 1.23 -4.14
CA ILE A 28 -4.20 -0.15 -3.76
C ILE A 28 -4.87 -0.88 -4.93
N GLY A 29 -4.57 -2.16 -5.08
CA GLY A 29 -5.18 -2.98 -6.12
C GLY A 29 -5.12 -4.46 -5.83
N ARG A 30 -5.49 -5.28 -6.81
CA ARG A 30 -5.37 -6.74 -6.71
C ARG A 30 -3.90 -7.14 -6.51
N SER A 31 -3.63 -8.00 -5.53
CA SER A 31 -2.28 -8.50 -5.33
C SER A 31 -1.87 -9.42 -6.48
N LYS A 32 -0.61 -9.33 -6.89
CA LYS A 32 0.03 -10.37 -7.71
C LYS A 32 0.55 -11.55 -6.85
N ASN A 33 0.57 -11.38 -5.53
CA ASN A 33 1.00 -12.41 -4.59
C ASN A 33 -0.20 -13.27 -4.17
N VAL A 34 -0.13 -14.57 -4.41
CA VAL A 34 -1.20 -15.53 -4.06
C VAL A 34 -1.53 -15.59 -2.56
N GLN A 35 -0.68 -15.04 -1.70
CA GLN A 35 -0.88 -15.00 -0.24
C GLN A 35 -1.76 -13.83 0.22
N ALA A 36 -2.13 -12.90 -0.66
CA ALA A 36 -2.99 -11.76 -0.33
C ALA A 36 -3.98 -11.48 -1.47
N HIS A 37 -5.18 -11.00 -1.13
CA HIS A 37 -6.16 -10.60 -2.14
C HIS A 37 -5.79 -9.24 -2.77
N ALA A 38 -5.29 -8.30 -1.96
CA ALA A 38 -4.95 -6.95 -2.37
C ALA A 38 -3.51 -6.55 -1.98
N GLN A 39 -2.96 -5.57 -2.70
CA GLN A 39 -1.64 -5.01 -2.46
C GLN A 39 -1.72 -3.48 -2.45
N VAL A 40 -1.08 -2.85 -1.48
CA VAL A 40 -0.79 -1.42 -1.51
C VAL A 40 0.45 -1.21 -2.37
N TYR A 41 0.30 -0.48 -3.47
CA TYR A 41 1.40 -0.15 -4.38
C TYR A 41 2.19 1.07 -3.90
N ALA A 42 1.49 2.07 -3.37
CA ALA A 42 2.11 3.29 -2.87
C ALA A 42 1.29 3.89 -1.72
N LEU A 43 1.99 4.43 -0.73
CA LEU A 43 1.44 5.31 0.31
C LEU A 43 2.43 6.43 0.52
N TYR A 44 2.03 7.67 0.22
CA TYR A 44 2.90 8.83 0.30
C TYR A 44 2.17 10.00 0.96
N LEU A 45 2.91 10.76 1.76
CA LEU A 45 2.47 12.00 2.39
C LEU A 45 3.60 13.03 2.25
N LEU A 46 3.24 14.30 2.05
CA LEU A 46 4.21 15.40 2.16
C LEU A 46 4.88 15.39 3.54
N GLU A 47 6.15 15.78 3.61
CA GLU A 47 6.96 15.68 4.82
C GLU A 47 6.34 16.39 6.04
N GLY A 48 5.90 17.64 5.86
CA GLY A 48 5.31 18.45 6.94
C GLY A 48 3.94 18.00 7.44
N VAL A 49 3.30 17.01 6.80
CA VAL A 49 2.00 16.47 7.22
C VAL A 49 2.07 15.05 7.78
N GLN A 50 3.27 14.47 7.85
CA GLN A 50 3.47 13.14 8.42
C GLN A 50 3.26 13.13 9.94
N ARG A 51 3.13 11.92 10.51
CA ARG A 51 2.93 11.67 11.95
C ARG A 51 1.66 12.31 12.56
N LYS A 52 0.75 12.82 11.73
CA LYS A 52 -0.56 13.40 12.10
C LYS A 52 -1.74 12.44 11.90
N GLY A 53 -1.49 11.14 11.71
CA GLY A 53 -2.55 10.13 11.49
C GLY A 53 -3.12 10.03 10.07
N ILE A 54 -2.74 10.92 9.15
CA ILE A 54 -3.28 10.96 7.77
C ILE A 54 -3.04 9.64 7.02
N GLY A 55 -1.84 9.07 7.11
CA GLY A 55 -1.53 7.79 6.45
C GLY A 55 -2.37 6.64 6.98
N LYS A 56 -2.72 6.66 8.28
CA LYS A 56 -3.62 5.67 8.89
C LYS A 56 -5.04 5.84 8.34
N ALA A 57 -5.52 7.09 8.20
CA ALA A 57 -6.84 7.36 7.64
C ALA A 57 -6.95 6.91 6.17
N LEU A 58 -5.94 7.21 5.34
CA LEU A 58 -5.87 6.73 3.96
C LEU A 58 -5.90 5.20 3.88
N MET A 59 -5.09 4.52 4.70
CA MET A 59 -5.06 3.07 4.75
C MET A 59 -6.42 2.49 5.18
N LYS A 60 -7.05 3.06 6.22
CA LYS A 60 -8.35 2.62 6.71
C LYS A 60 -9.41 2.72 5.61
N ARG A 61 -9.48 3.88 4.94
CA ARG A 61 -10.44 4.11 3.85
C ARG A 61 -10.25 3.10 2.72
N ALA A 62 -9.01 2.91 2.27
CA ALA A 62 -8.69 1.96 1.21
C ALA A 62 -9.07 0.52 1.60
N MET A 63 -8.79 0.11 2.83
CA MET A 63 -9.13 -1.22 3.33
C MET A 63 -10.64 -1.41 3.43
N GLU A 64 -11.40 -0.45 3.98
CA GLU A 64 -12.86 -0.54 4.11
C GLU A 64 -13.54 -0.78 2.76
N ASP A 65 -13.14 -0.04 1.73
CA ASP A 65 -13.71 -0.17 0.39
C ASP A 65 -13.36 -1.52 -0.25
N PHE A 66 -12.16 -2.04 -0.03
CA PHE A 66 -11.76 -3.37 -0.52
C PHE A 66 -12.41 -4.52 0.29
N TYR A 67 -12.57 -4.35 1.61
CA TYR A 67 -13.31 -5.29 2.46
C TYR A 67 -14.75 -5.44 2.02
N ALA A 68 -15.43 -4.33 1.70
CA ALA A 68 -16.79 -4.33 1.16
C ALA A 68 -16.91 -5.10 -0.17
N GLN A 69 -15.79 -5.25 -0.90
CA GLN A 69 -15.69 -6.01 -2.14
C GLN A 69 -15.23 -7.47 -1.93
N GLY A 70 -15.08 -7.92 -0.69
CA GLY A 70 -14.70 -9.30 -0.35
C GLY A 70 -13.20 -9.55 -0.21
N TYR A 71 -12.36 -8.52 -0.28
CA TYR A 71 -10.92 -8.66 -0.05
C TYR A 71 -10.62 -8.77 1.44
N GLN A 72 -10.14 -9.93 1.89
CA GLN A 72 -9.89 -10.21 3.31
C GLN A 72 -8.41 -10.14 3.73
N SER A 73 -7.49 -9.95 2.79
CA SER A 73 -6.05 -9.99 3.06
C SER A 73 -5.30 -9.03 2.16
N PHE A 74 -4.33 -8.34 2.76
CA PHE A 74 -3.63 -7.21 2.16
C PHE A 74 -2.13 -7.34 2.38
N ILE A 75 -1.34 -7.05 1.36
CA ILE A 75 0.12 -7.00 1.44
C ILE A 75 0.65 -5.60 1.17
N VAL A 76 1.71 -5.22 1.87
CA VAL A 76 2.47 -4.00 1.61
C VAL A 76 3.92 -4.40 1.40
N GLU A 77 4.50 -4.02 0.27
CA GLU A 77 5.92 -4.22 -0.01
C GLU A 77 6.64 -2.88 0.15
N ALA A 78 7.47 -2.77 1.18
CA ALA A 78 8.23 -1.56 1.46
C ALA A 78 9.70 -1.73 1.09
N LEU A 79 10.27 -0.76 0.36
CA LEU A 79 11.71 -0.72 0.07
C LEU A 79 12.47 -0.32 1.34
N LEU A 80 13.35 -1.20 1.83
CA LEU A 80 14.12 -1.03 3.08
C LEU A 80 15.23 0.04 3.01
N LYS A 81 15.33 0.82 1.93
CA LYS A 81 16.52 1.64 1.63
C LYS A 81 16.55 3.02 2.28
N THR A 82 15.47 3.48 2.91
CA THR A 82 15.42 4.78 3.60
C THR A 82 15.07 4.58 5.07
N HIS A 83 15.82 5.20 5.98
CA HIS A 83 15.73 5.11 7.44
C HIS A 83 14.39 5.62 8.06
N ARG A 84 13.30 5.68 7.31
CA ARG A 84 11.95 6.05 7.76
C ARG A 84 11.14 4.78 7.98
N TRP A 85 11.47 4.13 9.10
CA TRP A 85 11.01 2.80 9.49
C TRP A 85 9.48 2.73 9.62
N LEU A 86 8.91 1.84 8.81
CA LEU A 86 7.81 0.94 9.16
C LEU A 86 6.60 1.61 9.83
N PHE A 87 5.70 2.16 9.03
CA PHE A 87 4.31 2.41 9.45
C PHE A 87 3.64 1.06 9.74
N ILE A 88 3.76 0.57 10.99
CA ILE A 88 2.99 -0.59 11.45
C ILE A 88 1.60 -0.09 11.84
N VAL A 89 0.59 -0.42 11.04
CA VAL A 89 -0.80 -0.34 11.49
C VAL A 89 -1.24 -1.75 11.87
N HIS A 90 -1.46 -2.00 13.16
CA HIS A 90 -2.23 -3.16 13.60
C HIS A 90 -3.70 -2.85 13.33
N TYR A 91 -4.34 -3.66 12.49
CA TYR A 91 -5.78 -3.66 12.34
C TYR A 91 -6.30 -4.97 12.91
N ASP A 92 -7.20 -4.90 13.89
CA ASP A 92 -7.75 -6.05 14.63
C ASP A 92 -8.49 -7.08 13.74
N ARG A 93 -8.68 -6.79 12.45
CA ARG A 93 -9.34 -7.69 11.47
C ARG A 93 -8.50 -8.03 10.24
N CYS A 94 -7.25 -7.54 10.15
CA CYS A 94 -6.42 -7.69 8.96
C CYS A 94 -5.03 -8.22 9.32
N ILE A 95 -4.64 -9.36 8.73
CA ILE A 95 -3.24 -9.78 8.74
C ILE A 95 -2.52 -8.96 7.66
N ILE A 96 -1.77 -7.94 8.07
CA ILE A 96 -0.81 -7.26 7.19
C ILE A 96 0.50 -8.05 7.25
N ARG A 97 0.78 -8.81 6.20
CA ARG A 97 2.01 -9.60 6.11
C ARG A 97 3.12 -8.74 5.49
N TYR A 98 4.21 -8.55 6.22
CA TYR A 98 5.42 -7.89 5.69
C TYR A 98 6.34 -8.94 5.08
N ARG A 99 6.76 -8.75 3.82
CA ARG A 99 7.84 -9.56 3.23
C ARG A 99 9.14 -8.76 3.26
N ARG A 100 10.14 -9.27 4.01
CA ARG A 100 11.51 -8.77 3.98
C ARG A 100 12.14 -9.14 2.63
N LEU A 101 12.27 -8.19 1.72
CA LEU A 101 13.09 -8.35 0.51
C LEU A 101 14.55 -8.11 0.91
N LEU A 102 15.30 -9.19 1.13
CA LEU A 102 16.75 -9.15 1.24
C LEU A 102 17.32 -8.91 -0.16
N PHE A 103 17.92 -7.75 -0.40
CA PHE A 103 18.74 -7.57 -1.60
C PHE A 103 20.07 -8.31 -1.36
N ILE A 104 20.25 -9.48 -1.99
CA ILE A 104 21.58 -10.06 -2.18
C ILE A 104 22.22 -9.26 -3.30
N ASN A 105 23.21 -8.45 -2.93
CA ASN A 105 23.94 -7.60 -3.86
C ASN A 105 24.98 -8.48 -4.57
N GLU A 106 24.63 -9.11 -5.69
CA GLU A 106 25.65 -9.67 -6.59
C GLU A 106 26.39 -8.51 -7.24
N ARG A 107 27.57 -8.19 -6.70
CA ARG A 107 28.55 -7.38 -7.41
C ARG A 107 28.86 -8.10 -8.72
N LEU A 108 28.56 -7.46 -9.85
CA LEU A 108 29.30 -7.68 -11.07
C LEU A 108 30.78 -7.37 -10.76
N LYS A 109 31.57 -8.42 -10.51
CA LYS A 109 33.01 -8.36 -10.72
C LYS A 109 33.20 -8.42 -12.23
N ASN A 110 33.66 -7.32 -12.81
CA ASN A 110 34.51 -7.34 -13.99
C ASN A 110 35.56 -6.24 -13.79
N GLY A 111 36.60 -6.62 -13.05
CA GLY A 111 37.97 -6.16 -13.18
C GLY A 111 38.82 -7.41 -13.31
#